data_AF-A0A832KMJ9-F1
#
_entry.id   AF-A0A832KMJ9-F1
#
_cell.length_a   1.000
_cell.length_b   1.000
_cell.length_c   1.000
_cell.angle_alpha   90.00
_cell.angle_beta   90.00
_cell.angle_gamma   90.00
#
_symmetry.space_group_name_H-M   'P 1'
#
loop_
_entity.id
_entity.type
_entity.pdbx_description
1 polymer ?
#
loop_
_entity_poly.entity_id
_entity_poly.type
_entity_poly.pdbx_seq_one_letter_code
_entity_poly.pdbx_strand_id
1 'polypeptide(L)'
;MLMPDQGEKPLQTRTGRFPPLAGALSILLSVYIWMNLGPILAYQFTMVTLEDDVIKAYLVANIPFFALVFGLFLSLRFLMRTSVKHVITDKKKIDWLLMLQSGSAYMAVALLFTLGHALLQPEQFQLFSGNTKDFLRMVPLVLIITPIQTTSEEFLMRAIPSRLFRKGKLVTTTKGILWVSLFTALLFTLPHLSNREM
;
A
#
# COMPACT_ATOMS: atom_id res chain seq x y z
N MET A 1 51.57 3.54 23.84
CA MET A 1 50.38 4.41 23.95
C MET A 1 49.41 3.98 22.86
N LEU A 2 48.49 3.07 23.20
CA LEU A 2 47.48 2.56 22.28
C LEU A 2 46.34 3.58 22.26
N MET A 3 46.04 4.15 21.08
CA MET A 3 44.86 5.01 20.94
C MET A 3 43.61 4.16 21.21
N PRO A 4 42.66 4.64 22.04
CA PRO A 4 41.41 3.93 22.25
C PRO A 4 40.61 3.90 20.94
N ASP A 5 40.14 2.70 20.63
CA ASP A 5 39.21 2.35 19.57
C ASP A 5 38.11 3.42 19.47
N GLN A 6 38.13 4.16 18.35
CA GLN A 6 37.09 5.14 18.06
C GLN A 6 35.83 4.35 17.76
N GLY A 7 34.95 4.30 18.77
CA GLY A 7 33.68 3.61 18.77
C GLY A 7 33.05 3.60 17.38
N GLU A 8 32.92 2.37 16.86
CA GLU A 8 32.18 2.08 15.65
C GLU A 8 30.86 2.88 15.70
N LYS A 9 30.74 3.88 14.81
CA LYS A 9 29.43 4.43 14.48
C LYS A 9 28.56 3.23 14.15
N PRO A 10 27.41 3.03 14.83
CA PRO A 10 26.61 1.82 14.65
C PRO A 10 26.34 1.70 13.16
N LEU A 11 26.82 0.60 12.58
CA LEU A 11 26.78 0.35 11.15
C LEU A 11 25.44 0.82 10.62
N GLN A 12 25.47 1.76 9.65
CA GLN A 12 24.44 1.78 8.63
C GLN A 12 24.43 0.37 8.05
N THR A 13 23.52 -0.45 8.55
CA THR A 13 23.48 -1.86 8.23
C THR A 13 23.29 -1.94 6.72
N ARG A 14 24.30 -2.48 6.01
CA ARG A 14 24.29 -2.69 4.55
C ARG A 14 23.15 -3.63 4.08
N THR A 15 22.26 -4.02 4.98
CA THR A 15 21.02 -4.73 4.74
C THR A 15 19.95 -3.88 5.40
N GLY A 16 18.95 -3.36 4.67
CA GLY A 16 17.92 -2.49 5.25
C GLY A 16 16.94 -3.21 6.17
N ARG A 17 17.48 -3.78 7.24
CA ARG A 17 16.81 -4.41 8.36
C ARG A 17 16.56 -3.32 9.39
N PHE A 18 15.29 -3.09 9.69
CA PHE A 18 14.87 -2.27 10.82
C PHE A 18 14.47 -3.18 12.00
N PRO A 19 14.63 -2.72 13.25
CA PRO A 19 14.14 -3.46 14.43
C PRO A 19 12.62 -3.67 14.36
N PRO A 20 12.08 -4.80 14.85
CA PRO A 20 10.63 -5.03 14.91
C PRO A 20 9.84 -3.88 15.53
N LEU A 21 10.36 -3.31 16.63
CA LEU A 21 9.72 -2.19 17.29
C LEU A 21 9.60 -0.98 16.38
N ALA A 22 10.64 -0.67 15.58
CA ALA A 22 10.59 0.43 14.62
C ALA A 22 9.52 0.20 13.54
N GLY A 23 9.37 -1.04 13.06
CA GLY A 23 8.31 -1.38 12.10
C GLY A 23 6.90 -1.29 12.72
N ALA A 24 6.72 -1.76 13.96
CA ALA A 24 5.44 -1.69 14.66
C ALA A 24 5.04 -0.23 14.93
N LEU A 25 5.97 0.60 15.42
CA LEU A 25 5.76 2.03 15.59
C LEU A 25 5.48 2.74 14.25
N SER A 26 6.05 2.27 13.14
CA SER A 26 5.79 2.81 11.81
C SER A 26 4.36 2.57 11.36
N ILE A 27 3.81 1.38 11.63
CA ILE A 27 2.40 1.08 11.35
C ILE A 27 1.51 2.02 12.18
N LEU A 28 1.76 2.10 13.50
CA LEU A 28 0.98 2.94 14.41
C LEU A 28 1.02 4.41 14.00
N LEU A 29 2.20 4.97 13.72
CA LEU A 29 2.35 6.36 13.29
C LEU A 29 1.62 6.62 11.97
N SER A 30 1.78 5.72 10.99
CA SER A 30 1.19 5.91 9.66
C SER A 30 -0.34 5.83 9.72
N VAL A 31 -0.89 4.88 10.48
CA VAL A 31 -2.33 4.76 10.72
C VAL A 31 -2.84 5.95 11.51
N TYR A 32 -2.14 6.39 12.56
CA TYR A 32 -2.54 7.56 13.35
C TYR A 32 -2.63 8.82 12.49
N ILE A 33 -1.61 9.10 11.67
CA ILE A 33 -1.62 10.23 10.74
C ILE A 33 -2.76 10.09 9.74
N TRP A 34 -2.93 8.90 9.14
CA TRP A 34 -4.01 8.66 8.18
C TRP A 34 -5.40 8.89 8.79
N MET A 35 -5.65 8.39 10.00
CA MET A 35 -6.96 8.50 10.67
C MET A 35 -7.28 9.90 11.20
N ASN A 36 -6.27 10.74 11.47
CA ASN A 36 -6.50 12.10 11.97
C ASN A 36 -6.42 13.14 10.85
N LEU A 37 -5.39 13.09 10.02
CA LEU A 37 -5.20 14.06 8.93
C LEU A 37 -6.02 13.70 7.69
N GLY A 38 -6.19 12.42 7.38
CA GLY A 38 -6.91 11.97 6.18
C GLY A 38 -8.36 12.48 6.11
N PRO A 39 -9.19 12.29 7.15
CA PRO A 39 -10.56 12.82 7.17
C PRO A 39 -10.62 14.35 7.09
N ILE A 40 -9.66 15.06 7.70
CA ILE A 40 -9.58 16.52 7.60
C ILE A 40 -9.33 16.92 6.14
N LEU A 41 -8.39 16.27 5.45
CA LEU A 41 -8.12 16.52 4.04
C LEU A 41 -9.36 16.23 3.17
N ALA A 42 -10.02 15.09 3.39
CA ALA A 42 -11.25 14.75 2.69
C ALA A 42 -12.33 15.82 2.88
N TYR A 43 -12.58 16.24 4.13
CA TYR A 43 -13.54 17.30 4.43
C TYR A 43 -13.20 18.60 3.72
N GLN A 44 -11.93 19.03 3.70
CA GLN A 44 -11.55 20.24 2.95
C GLN A 44 -11.88 20.12 1.45
N PHE A 45 -11.65 18.95 0.84
CA PHE A 45 -12.01 18.72 -0.57
C PHE A 45 -13.53 18.69 -0.80
N THR A 46 -14.35 18.33 0.19
CA THR A 46 -15.81 18.46 0.08
C THR A 46 -16.26 19.92 0.01
N MET A 47 -15.49 20.84 0.60
CA MET A 47 -15.79 22.27 0.63
C MET A 47 -15.27 23.01 -0.62
N VAL A 48 -14.45 22.37 -1.44
CA VAL A 48 -14.01 22.94 -2.72
C VAL A 48 -15.15 22.86 -3.74
N THR A 49 -15.39 23.98 -4.44
CA THR A 49 -16.31 24.03 -5.58
C THR A 49 -15.61 23.43 -6.80
N LEU A 50 -15.94 22.17 -7.11
CA LEU A 50 -15.61 21.52 -8.38
C LEU A 50 -16.92 21.34 -9.15
N GLU A 51 -16.93 21.66 -10.44
CA GLU A 51 -18.12 21.52 -11.29
C GLU A 51 -18.48 20.05 -11.56
N ASP A 52 -17.49 19.15 -11.51
CA ASP A 52 -17.65 17.74 -11.80
C ASP A 52 -17.75 16.91 -10.50
N ASP A 53 -18.96 16.45 -10.20
CA ASP A 53 -19.26 15.67 -9.01
C ASP A 53 -18.52 14.33 -8.97
N VAL A 54 -18.24 13.72 -10.12
CA VAL A 54 -17.53 12.43 -10.21
C VAL A 54 -16.06 12.61 -9.86
N ILE A 55 -15.41 13.63 -10.42
CA ILE A 55 -14.04 13.99 -10.07
C ILE A 55 -13.96 14.34 -8.59
N LYS A 56 -14.91 15.13 -8.08
CA LYS A 56 -14.97 15.51 -6.67
C LYS A 56 -15.09 14.29 -5.77
N ALA A 57 -16.02 13.38 -6.06
CA ALA A 57 -16.20 12.15 -5.29
C ALA A 57 -14.94 11.28 -5.28
N TYR A 58 -14.30 11.11 -6.44
CA TYR A 58 -13.05 10.36 -6.55
C TYR A 58 -11.92 10.99 -5.72
N LEU A 59 -11.75 12.32 -5.81
CA LEU A 59 -10.72 13.03 -5.03
C LEU A 59 -10.99 12.96 -3.53
N VAL A 60 -12.22 13.17 -3.08
CA VAL A 60 -12.61 13.07 -1.66
C VAL A 60 -12.33 11.67 -1.13
N ALA A 61 -12.63 10.63 -1.90
CA ALA A 61 -12.38 9.24 -1.50
C ALA A 61 -10.88 8.89 -1.43
N ASN A 62 -10.04 9.50 -2.27
CA ASN A 62 -8.63 9.12 -2.39
C ASN A 62 -7.64 10.07 -1.71
N ILE A 63 -8.02 11.32 -1.43
CA ILE A 63 -7.12 12.29 -0.78
C ILE A 63 -6.61 11.85 0.60
N PRO A 64 -7.36 11.08 1.43
CA PRO A 64 -6.83 10.59 2.71
C PRO A 64 -5.53 9.79 2.57
N PHE A 65 -5.32 9.09 1.45
CA PHE A 65 -4.13 8.27 1.25
C PHE A 65 -2.84 9.08 1.10
N PHE A 66 -2.92 10.38 0.77
CA PHE A 66 -1.75 11.26 0.84
C PHE A 66 -1.27 11.47 2.28
N ALA A 67 -2.18 11.48 3.26
CA ALA A 67 -1.80 11.47 4.68
C ALA A 67 -1.13 10.14 5.07
N LEU A 68 -1.61 9.01 4.55
CA LEU A 68 -0.95 7.72 4.74
C LEU A 68 0.46 7.70 4.15
N VAL A 69 0.63 8.16 2.91
CA VAL A 69 1.94 8.31 2.26
C VAL A 69 2.87 9.19 3.08
N PHE A 70 2.36 10.31 3.61
CA PHE A 70 3.14 11.19 4.48
C PHE A 70 3.59 10.47 5.77
N GLY A 71 2.69 9.73 6.43
CA GLY A 71 3.04 8.92 7.60
C GLY A 71 4.08 7.84 7.31
N LEU A 72 3.97 7.17 6.16
CA LEU A 72 4.95 6.18 5.69
C LEU A 72 6.31 6.82 5.38
N PHE A 73 6.32 8.01 4.78
CA PHE A 73 7.53 8.78 4.52
C PHE A 73 8.26 9.15 5.82
N LEU A 74 7.54 9.68 6.81
CA LEU A 74 8.11 9.98 8.14
C LEU A 74 8.64 8.70 8.81
N SER A 75 7.89 7.61 8.72
CA SER A 75 8.28 6.30 9.26
C SER A 75 9.57 5.78 8.64
N LEU A 76 9.71 5.85 7.31
CA LEU A 76 10.94 5.48 6.61
C LEU A 76 12.12 6.35 7.02
N ARG A 77 11.91 7.67 7.14
CA ARG A 77 12.98 8.64 7.44
C ARG A 77 13.47 8.57 8.88
N PHE A 78 12.57 8.44 9.84
CA PHE A 78 12.86 8.66 11.26
C PHE A 78 12.81 7.39 12.11
N LEU A 79 11.84 6.50 11.86
CA LEU A 79 11.64 5.28 12.66
C LEU A 79 12.46 4.11 12.11
N MET A 80 12.20 3.69 10.88
CA MET A 80 12.88 2.55 10.26
C MET A 80 14.28 2.91 9.75
N ARG A 81 14.51 4.19 9.42
CA ARG A 81 15.78 4.71 8.87
C ARG A 81 16.30 3.86 7.70
N THR A 82 15.40 3.50 6.81
CA THR A 82 15.65 2.62 5.66
C THR A 82 15.03 3.22 4.40
N SER A 83 15.28 2.61 3.24
CA SER A 83 14.65 3.03 1.98
C SER A 83 13.53 2.07 1.57
N VAL A 84 12.58 2.58 0.77
CA VAL A 84 11.47 1.80 0.20
C VAL A 84 11.96 0.47 -0.39
N LYS A 85 13.03 0.53 -1.20
CA LYS A 85 13.64 -0.65 -1.84
C LYS A 85 13.96 -1.75 -0.82
N HIS A 86 14.60 -1.38 0.30
CA HIS A 86 14.98 -2.36 1.30
C HIS A 86 13.83 -2.83 2.17
N VAL A 87 12.65 -2.20 2.10
CA VAL A 87 11.44 -2.77 2.71
C VAL A 87 10.81 -3.79 1.76
N ILE A 88 10.78 -3.52 0.46
CA ILE A 88 10.10 -4.41 -0.51
C ILE A 88 10.96 -5.60 -0.96
N THR A 89 12.29 -5.49 -0.94
CA THR A 89 13.17 -6.58 -1.41
C THR A 89 14.50 -6.64 -0.68
N ASP A 90 15.02 -7.86 -0.52
CA ASP A 90 16.39 -8.12 -0.05
C ASP A 90 17.39 -8.24 -1.23
N LYS A 91 16.90 -8.23 -2.48
CA LYS A 91 17.74 -8.27 -3.69
C LYS A 91 18.45 -6.92 -3.90
N LYS A 92 19.63 -6.96 -4.55
CA LYS A 92 20.40 -5.74 -4.89
C LYS A 92 19.58 -4.76 -5.77
N LYS A 93 18.83 -5.33 -6.72
CA LYS A 93 17.95 -4.64 -7.66
C LYS A 93 16.56 -5.28 -7.63
N ILE A 94 15.54 -4.50 -8.01
CA ILE A 94 14.18 -5.01 -8.21
C ILE A 94 14.21 -6.01 -9.36
N ASP A 95 13.56 -7.15 -9.15
CA ASP A 95 13.39 -8.20 -10.15
C ASP A 95 12.10 -7.94 -10.92
N TRP A 96 12.22 -7.21 -12.03
CA TRP A 96 11.07 -6.80 -12.84
C TRP A 96 10.35 -7.98 -13.48
N LEU A 97 11.06 -9.05 -13.83
CA LEU A 97 10.44 -10.24 -14.40
C LEU A 97 9.58 -10.94 -13.36
N LEU A 98 10.08 -11.12 -12.13
CA LEU A 98 9.29 -11.68 -11.03
C LEU A 98 8.08 -10.80 -10.70
N MET A 99 8.24 -9.47 -10.74
CA MET A 99 7.14 -8.54 -10.51
C MET A 99 6.04 -8.67 -11.57
N LEU A 100 6.42 -8.74 -12.85
CA LEU A 100 5.48 -8.97 -13.96
C LEU A 100 4.81 -10.33 -13.85
N GLN A 101 5.54 -11.40 -13.56
CA GLN A 101 4.98 -12.75 -13.37
C GLN A 101 3.96 -12.77 -12.22
N SER A 102 4.29 -12.13 -11.09
CA SER A 102 3.39 -12.04 -9.94
C SER A 102 2.14 -11.20 -10.26
N GLY A 103 2.32 -10.08 -10.96
CA GLY A 103 1.22 -9.24 -11.41
C GLY A 103 0.30 -9.95 -12.41
N SER A 104 0.87 -10.66 -13.39
CA SER A 104 0.10 -11.46 -14.35
C SER A 104 -0.65 -12.61 -13.69
N ALA A 105 -0.05 -13.29 -12.71
CA ALA A 105 -0.74 -14.33 -11.94
C ALA A 105 -1.94 -13.75 -11.16
N TYR A 106 -1.77 -12.59 -10.51
CA TYR A 106 -2.87 -11.89 -9.85
C TYR A 106 -3.98 -11.50 -10.84
N MET A 107 -3.61 -10.87 -11.96
CA MET A 107 -4.58 -10.45 -12.99
C MET A 107 -5.33 -11.63 -13.61
N ALA A 108 -4.68 -12.78 -13.79
CA ALA A 108 -5.33 -14.00 -14.26
C ALA A 108 -6.37 -14.49 -13.26
N VAL A 109 -6.03 -14.54 -11.97
CA VAL A 109 -6.98 -14.92 -10.91
C VAL A 109 -8.15 -13.93 -10.85
N ALA A 110 -7.86 -12.63 -10.84
CA ALA A 110 -8.90 -11.59 -10.84
C ALA A 110 -9.85 -11.74 -12.04
N LEU A 111 -9.30 -11.91 -13.25
CA LEU A 111 -10.08 -12.13 -14.47
C LEU A 111 -10.96 -13.39 -14.36
N LEU A 112 -10.44 -14.50 -13.84
CA LEU A 112 -11.22 -15.74 -13.68
C LEU A 112 -12.41 -15.53 -12.73
N PHE A 113 -12.20 -14.86 -11.59
CA PHE A 113 -13.29 -14.56 -10.66
C PHE A 113 -14.30 -13.59 -11.26
N THR A 114 -13.85 -12.54 -11.96
CA THR A 114 -14.73 -11.60 -12.65
C THR A 114 -15.56 -12.28 -13.74
N LEU A 115 -14.94 -13.14 -14.55
CA LEU A 115 -15.67 -13.91 -15.58
C LEU A 115 -16.65 -14.90 -14.95
N GLY A 116 -16.25 -15.61 -13.89
CA GLY A 116 -17.16 -16.49 -13.15
C GLY A 116 -18.38 -15.74 -12.64
N HIS A 117 -18.18 -14.54 -12.07
CA HIS A 117 -19.26 -13.68 -11.62
C HIS A 117 -20.14 -13.20 -12.77
N ALA A 118 -19.55 -12.74 -13.88
CA ALA A 118 -20.28 -12.29 -15.06
C ALA A 118 -21.09 -13.41 -15.74
N LEU A 119 -20.66 -14.66 -15.62
CA LEU A 119 -21.42 -15.81 -16.13
C LEU A 119 -22.57 -16.22 -15.21
N LEU A 120 -22.41 -16.05 -13.89
CA LEU A 120 -23.43 -16.40 -12.90
C LEU A 120 -24.48 -15.31 -12.71
N GLN A 121 -24.09 -14.05 -12.86
CA GLN A 121 -24.92 -12.85 -12.63
C GLN A 121 -24.64 -11.79 -13.73
N PRO A 122 -24.93 -12.12 -15.01
CA PRO A 122 -24.62 -11.25 -16.14
C PRO A 122 -25.31 -9.87 -16.06
N GLU A 123 -26.46 -9.79 -15.39
CA GLU A 123 -27.22 -8.55 -15.18
C GLU A 123 -26.47 -7.49 -14.36
N GLN A 124 -25.46 -7.89 -13.59
CA GLN A 124 -24.63 -6.99 -12.79
C GLN A 124 -23.50 -6.34 -13.59
N PHE A 125 -23.27 -6.80 -14.83
CA PHE A 125 -22.21 -6.30 -15.69
C PHE A 125 -22.80 -5.46 -16.82
N GLN A 126 -22.30 -4.23 -16.95
CA GLN A 126 -22.62 -3.35 -18.07
C GLN A 126 -21.35 -3.02 -18.82
N LEU A 127 -21.40 -3.14 -20.15
CA LEU A 127 -20.36 -2.54 -20.99
C LEU A 127 -20.41 -1.03 -20.79
N PHE A 128 -19.24 -0.40 -20.77
CA PHE A 128 -19.14 1.05 -20.64
C PHE A 128 -19.98 1.74 -21.73
N SER A 129 -21.02 2.45 -21.29
CA SER A 129 -21.95 3.23 -22.12
C SER A 129 -21.83 4.74 -21.87
N GLY A 130 -20.84 5.16 -21.07
CA GLY A 130 -20.64 6.53 -20.65
C GLY A 130 -20.00 7.44 -21.71
N ASN A 131 -19.90 8.73 -21.38
CA ASN A 131 -19.29 9.73 -22.24
C ASN A 131 -17.76 9.55 -22.31
N THR A 132 -17.22 9.36 -23.51
CA THR A 132 -15.76 9.22 -23.75
C THR A 132 -14.95 10.40 -23.21
N LYS A 133 -15.49 11.63 -23.26
CA LYS A 133 -14.81 12.83 -22.74
C LYS A 133 -14.60 12.74 -21.23
N ASP A 134 -15.61 12.29 -20.49
CA ASP A 134 -15.54 12.18 -19.03
C ASP A 134 -14.65 11.00 -18.62
N PHE A 135 -14.70 9.89 -19.37
CA PHE A 135 -13.72 8.81 -19.23
C PHE A 135 -12.28 9.32 -19.38
N LEU A 136 -11.97 10.04 -20.46
CA LEU A 136 -10.63 10.55 -20.73
C LEU A 136 -10.15 11.58 -19.69
N ARG A 137 -11.07 12.34 -19.07
CA ARG A 137 -10.75 13.23 -17.94
C ARG A 137 -10.34 12.46 -16.68
N MET A 138 -10.97 11.32 -16.43
CA MET A 138 -10.67 10.47 -15.29
C MET A 138 -9.38 9.67 -15.43
N VAL A 139 -9.02 9.24 -16.65
CA VAL A 139 -7.82 8.42 -16.92
C VAL A 139 -6.55 8.93 -16.23
N PRO A 140 -6.10 10.20 -16.40
CA PRO A 140 -4.86 10.65 -15.76
C PRO A 140 -4.97 10.69 -14.23
N LEU A 141 -6.15 11.01 -13.67
CA LEU A 141 -6.36 11.02 -12.23
C LEU A 141 -6.25 9.60 -11.65
N VAL A 142 -6.96 8.65 -12.27
CA VAL A 142 -6.99 7.25 -11.83
C VAL A 142 -5.61 6.60 -11.99
N LEU A 143 -4.92 6.84 -13.11
CA LEU A 143 -3.59 6.26 -13.36
C LEU A 143 -2.48 6.83 -12.47
N ILE A 144 -2.72 7.92 -11.72
CA ILE A 144 -1.75 8.49 -10.80
C ILE A 144 -2.16 8.22 -9.35
N ILE A 145 -3.37 8.60 -8.97
CA ILE A 145 -3.82 8.59 -7.58
C ILE A 145 -4.10 7.17 -7.10
N THR A 146 -4.74 6.31 -7.92
CA THR A 146 -5.02 4.92 -7.52
C THR A 146 -3.73 4.10 -7.31
N PRO A 147 -2.68 4.21 -8.15
CA PRO A 147 -1.40 3.57 -7.84
C PRO A 147 -0.75 4.07 -6.55
N ILE A 148 -0.85 5.37 -6.23
CA ILE A 148 -0.34 5.91 -4.96
C ILE A 148 -1.11 5.31 -3.79
N GLN A 149 -2.44 5.29 -3.88
CA GLN A 149 -3.35 4.73 -2.89
C GLN A 149 -3.03 3.25 -2.63
N THR A 150 -3.16 2.41 -3.66
CA THR A 150 -2.89 0.96 -3.58
C THR A 150 -1.47 0.65 -3.11
N THR A 151 -0.44 1.36 -3.62
CA THR A 151 0.95 1.14 -3.19
C THR A 151 1.14 1.48 -1.71
N SER A 152 0.52 2.54 -1.22
CA SER A 152 0.63 2.94 0.19
C SER A 152 -0.01 1.91 1.12
N GLU A 153 -1.17 1.37 0.74
CA GLU A 153 -1.85 0.29 1.48
C GLU A 153 -1.05 -1.00 1.46
N GLU A 154 -0.60 -1.44 0.29
CA GLU A 154 0.22 -2.64 0.12
C GLU A 154 1.54 -2.55 0.89
N PHE A 155 2.15 -1.35 0.94
CA PHE A 155 3.35 -1.11 1.73
C PHE A 155 3.07 -1.24 3.25
N LEU A 156 1.99 -0.63 3.73
CA LEU A 156 1.58 -0.67 5.15
C LEU A 156 1.16 -2.08 5.57
N MET A 157 0.35 -2.76 4.75
CA MET A 157 -0.35 -4.00 5.11
C MET A 157 0.44 -5.26 4.76
N ARG A 158 1.36 -5.23 3.78
CA ARG A 158 2.16 -6.41 3.40
C ARG A 158 3.65 -6.20 3.62
N ALA A 159 4.21 -5.13 3.09
CA ALA A 159 5.66 -4.96 3.07
C ALA A 159 6.24 -4.82 4.48
N ILE A 160 5.67 -3.95 5.32
CA ILE A 160 6.13 -3.80 6.72
C ILE A 160 5.84 -5.08 7.55
N PRO A 161 4.62 -5.64 7.58
CA PRO A 161 4.32 -6.84 8.37
C PRO A 161 5.19 -8.04 7.99
N SER A 162 5.42 -8.29 6.69
CA SER A 162 6.29 -9.39 6.25
C SER A 162 7.71 -9.34 6.82
N ARG A 163 8.19 -8.15 7.21
CA ARG A 163 9.48 -8.00 7.87
C ARG A 163 9.40 -8.08 9.40
N LEU A 164 8.28 -7.69 9.99
CA LEU A 164 8.05 -7.79 11.43
C LEU A 164 8.19 -9.24 11.92
N PHE A 165 7.59 -10.18 11.19
CA PHE A 165 7.60 -11.60 11.55
C PHE A 165 8.99 -12.27 11.50
N ARG A 166 10.01 -11.61 10.93
CA ARG A 166 11.39 -12.14 10.86
C ARG A 166 12.47 -11.13 11.22
N LYS A 167 12.22 -10.29 12.23
CA LYS A 167 13.24 -9.36 12.78
C LYS A 167 13.89 -8.48 11.69
N GLY A 168 13.07 -7.94 10.79
CA GLY A 168 13.52 -7.05 9.72
C GLY A 168 13.95 -7.73 8.42
N LYS A 169 13.88 -9.07 8.32
CA LYS A 169 14.13 -9.84 7.07
C LYS A 169 12.83 -10.24 6.40
N LEU A 170 12.84 -10.48 5.09
CA LEU A 170 11.68 -11.04 4.40
C LEU A 170 11.41 -12.49 4.83
N VAL A 171 10.14 -12.87 4.86
CA VAL A 171 9.72 -14.26 5.05
C VAL A 171 9.99 -15.06 3.78
N THR A 172 10.75 -16.14 3.90
CA THR A 172 11.21 -16.95 2.75
C THR A 172 10.75 -18.40 2.81
N THR A 173 10.19 -18.85 3.93
CA THR A 173 9.67 -20.22 4.06
C THR A 173 8.23 -20.26 3.58
N THR A 174 7.83 -21.31 2.86
CA THR A 174 6.47 -21.45 2.32
C THR A 174 5.41 -21.32 3.42
N LYS A 175 5.59 -22.02 4.55
CA LYS A 175 4.68 -21.92 5.71
C LYS A 175 4.61 -20.48 6.25
N GLY A 176 5.75 -19.81 6.36
CA GLY A 176 5.79 -18.43 6.85
C GLY A 176 5.11 -17.47 5.89
N ILE A 177 5.32 -17.61 4.58
CA ILE A 177 4.67 -16.81 3.54
C ILE A 177 3.16 -16.98 3.66
N LEU A 178 2.66 -18.22 3.73
CA LEU A 178 1.23 -18.49 3.89
C LEU A 178 0.66 -17.86 5.15
N TRP A 179 1.34 -17.99 6.29
CA TRP A 179 0.89 -17.40 7.56
C TRP A 179 0.81 -15.87 7.50
N VAL A 180 1.85 -15.22 7.00
CA VAL A 180 1.86 -13.75 6.86
C VAL A 180 0.81 -13.29 5.86
N SER A 181 0.69 -13.97 4.71
CA SER A 181 -0.33 -13.65 3.71
C SER A 181 -1.74 -13.77 4.28
N LEU A 182 -2.04 -14.84 5.02
CA LEU A 182 -3.36 -15.02 5.67
C LEU A 182 -3.61 -13.94 6.73
N PHE A 183 -2.63 -13.69 7.60
CA PHE A 183 -2.75 -12.68 8.65
C PHE A 183 -3.02 -11.28 8.08
N THR A 184 -2.24 -10.87 7.08
CA THR A 184 -2.39 -9.57 6.42
C THR A 184 -3.70 -9.49 5.62
N ALA A 185 -4.14 -10.58 4.99
CA ALA A 185 -5.43 -10.64 4.32
C ALA A 185 -6.60 -10.45 5.30
N LEU A 186 -6.56 -11.09 6.48
CA LEU A 186 -7.58 -10.90 7.51
C LEU A 186 -7.59 -9.47 8.04
N LEU A 187 -6.42 -8.89 8.36
CA LEU A 187 -6.32 -7.51 8.80
C LEU A 187 -6.86 -6.52 7.77
N PHE A 188 -6.64 -6.78 6.48
CA PHE A 188 -7.18 -5.96 5.41
C PHE A 188 -8.69 -6.17 5.24
N THR A 189 -9.18 -7.41 5.33
CA THR A 189 -10.60 -7.73 5.08
C THR A 189 -11.52 -7.23 6.18
N LEU A 190 -11.12 -7.35 7.46
CA LEU A 190 -11.98 -7.05 8.60
C LEU A 190 -12.58 -5.62 8.59
N PRO A 191 -11.82 -4.54 8.33
CA PRO A 191 -12.39 -3.20 8.18
C PRO A 191 -13.35 -3.04 7.01
N HIS A 192 -13.22 -3.88 5.98
CA HIS A 192 -14.04 -3.82 4.78
C HIS A 192 -15.32 -4.64 4.89
N LEU A 193 -15.44 -5.58 5.84
CA LEU A 193 -16.69 -6.33 6.06
C LEU A 193 -17.87 -5.43 6.46
N SER A 194 -17.60 -4.25 7.02
CA SER A 194 -18.64 -3.26 7.32
C SER A 194 -18.97 -2.34 6.16
N ASN A 195 -18.18 -2.34 5.08
CA ASN A 195 -18.62 -1.70 3.85
C ASN A 195 -19.80 -2.52 3.33
N ARG A 196 -20.99 -1.93 3.42
CA ARG A 196 -22.09 -2.40 2.59
C ARG A 196 -21.64 -2.17 1.16
N GLU A 197 -21.28 -3.25 0.47
CA GLU A 197 -21.09 -3.23 -0.97
C GLU A 197 -22.28 -2.47 -1.59
N MET A 198 -21.97 -1.47 -2.41
CA MET A 198 -22.93 -0.53 -3.02
C MET A 198 -24.02 -1.25 -3.81
#